data_AF-A0A483RLS0-F1
#
_entry.id   AF-A0A483RLS0-F1
#
_cell.length_a   1.000
_cell.length_b   1.000
_cell.length_c   1.000
_cell.angle_alpha   90.00
_cell.angle_beta   90.00
_cell.angle_gamma   90.00
#
_symmetry.space_group_name_H-M   'P 1'
#
loop_
_entity.id
_entity.type
_entity.pdbx_description
1 polymer ?
#
loop_
_entity_poly.entity_id
_entity_poly.type
_entity_poly.pdbx_seq_one_letter_code
_entity_poly.pdbx_strand_id
1 'polypeptide(L)' 'TEIATAKPFYYAEDDHQQYLYKNPHGYCGIGGIGVCLPPQA' A
#
# COMPACT_ATOMS: atom_id res chain seq x y z
N THR A 1 5.32 5.45 -10.86
CA THR A 1 3.93 4.97 -11.01
C THR A 1 3.75 4.46 -12.41
N GLU A 2 3.21 3.25 -12.57
CA GLU A 2 2.80 2.70 -13.87
C GLU A 2 1.30 2.94 -14.05
N ILE A 3 0.87 3.29 -15.27
CA ILE A 3 -0.54 3.49 -15.60
C ILE A 3 -0.88 2.52 -16.74
N ALA A 4 -1.80 1.59 -16.47
CA ALA A 4 -2.23 0.56 -17.40
C ALA A 4 -3.73 0.25 -17.20
N THR A 5 -4.33 -0.45 -18.17
CA THR A 5 -5.72 -0.95 -18.04
C THR A 5 -5.84 -1.89 -16.84
N ALA A 6 -6.96 -1.81 -16.11
CA ALA A 6 -7.23 -2.69 -14.98
C ALA A 6 -7.21 -4.16 -15.39
N LYS A 7 -6.39 -4.96 -14.69
CA LYS A 7 -6.37 -6.42 -14.82
C LYS A 7 -7.48 -7.05 -13.97
N PRO A 8 -7.85 -8.32 -14.20
CA PRO A 8 -8.73 -9.05 -13.29
C PRO A 8 -8.22 -8.98 -11.85
N PHE A 9 -9.14 -8.76 -10.90
CA PHE A 9 -8.85 -8.69 -9.47
C PHE A 9 -9.25 -10.01 -8.79
N TYR A 10 -8.37 -10.56 -7.99
CA TYR A 10 -8.61 -11.77 -7.21
C TYR A 10 -8.46 -11.44 -5.73
N TYR A 11 -9.43 -11.86 -4.92
CA TYR A 11 -9.35 -11.68 -3.47
C TYR A 11 -8.18 -12.50 -2.90
N ALA A 12 -7.44 -11.88 -2.00
CA ALA A 12 -6.53 -12.60 -1.11
C ALA A 12 -7.31 -13.38 -0.05
N GLU A 13 -6.63 -14.28 0.64
CA GLU A 13 -7.13 -15.10 1.75
C GLU A 13 -7.81 -14.24 2.83
N ASP A 14 -8.81 -14.79 3.52
CA ASP A 14 -9.61 -14.08 4.53
C ASP A 14 -8.77 -13.46 5.66
N ASP A 15 -7.64 -14.07 6.00
CA ASP A 15 -6.70 -13.56 7.00
C ASP A 15 -6.06 -12.24 6.58
N HIS A 16 -5.82 -12.05 5.27
CA HIS A 16 -5.29 -10.81 4.71
C HIS A 16 -6.33 -9.69 4.69
N GLN A 17 -7.62 -10.04 4.66
CA GLN A 17 -8.70 -9.06 4.67
C GLN A 17 -8.71 -8.31 6.01
N GLN A 18 -8.58 -6.97 5.95
CA GLN A 18 -8.52 -6.07 7.10
C GLN A 18 -7.49 -6.49 8.16
N TYR A 19 -6.36 -7.06 7.76
CA TYR A 19 -5.34 -7.60 8.68
C TYR A 19 -4.88 -6.59 9.76
N LEU A 20 -4.61 -5.34 9.38
CA LEU A 20 -4.15 -4.30 10.33
C LEU A 20 -5.26 -3.79 11.26
N TYR A 21 -6.53 -3.95 10.88
CA TYR A 21 -7.66 -3.68 11.79
C TYR A 21 -7.80 -4.80 12.83
N LYS A 22 -7.62 -6.06 12.41
CA LYS A 22 -7.63 -7.23 13.30
C LYS A 22 -6.42 -7.25 14.25
N ASN A 23 -5.29 -6.68 13.81
CA ASN A 23 -4.03 -6.64 14.56
C ASN A 23 -3.63 -5.18 14.87
N PRO A 24 -4.12 -4.56 15.95
CA PRO A 24 -3.91 -3.14 16.23
C PRO A 24 -2.45 -2.75 16.52
N HIS A 25 -1.62 -3.73 16.87
CA HIS A 25 -0.16 -3.56 17.00
C HIS A 25 0.61 -4.04 15.77
N GLY A 26 -0.10 -4.47 14.73
CA GLY A 26 0.46 -4.83 13.44
C GLY A 26 0.98 -3.59 12.73
N TYR A 27 2.14 -3.71 12.09
CA TYR A 27 2.79 -2.60 11.41
C TYR A 27 3.25 -3.02 10.02
N CYS A 28 2.91 -2.20 9.02
CA CYS A 28 3.25 -2.44 7.62
C CYS A 28 4.68 -2.00 7.26
N GLY A 29 5.37 -1.25 8.13
CA GLY A 29 6.72 -0.80 7.81
C GLY A 29 6.80 0.40 6.86
N ILE A 30 5.70 1.16 6.69
CA ILE A 30 5.66 2.28 5.73
C ILE A 30 6.42 3.48 6.31
N GLY A 31 7.69 3.60 5.97
CA GLY A 31 8.58 4.69 6.43
C GLY A 31 8.76 5.85 5.45
N GLY A 32 8.09 5.83 4.28
CA GLY A 32 8.41 6.74 3.18
C GLY A 32 9.87 6.62 2.72
N ILE A 33 10.28 7.47 1.78
CA ILE A 33 11.68 7.50 1.28
C ILE A 33 12.46 8.73 1.75
N GLY A 34 11.84 9.62 2.54
CA GLY A 34 12.48 10.85 3.03
C GLY A 34 12.78 11.90 1.96
N VAL A 35 12.21 11.78 0.76
CA VAL A 35 12.42 12.69 -0.37
C VAL A 35 11.19 13.57 -0.58
N CYS A 36 11.40 14.88 -0.67
CA CYS A 36 10.38 15.84 -1.05
C CYS A 36 10.26 15.96 -2.58
N LEU A 37 9.11 16.45 -3.05
CA LEU A 37 8.97 16.87 -4.44
C LEU A 37 10.04 17.94 -4.74
N PRO A 38 10.83 17.83 -5.82
CA PRO A 38 11.77 18.87 -6.21
C PRO A 38 11.02 20.18 -6.54
N PRO A 39 11.65 21.35 -6.32
CA PRO A 39 11.05 22.63 -6.70
C PRO A 39 10.81 22.69 -8.22
N GLN A 40 9.77 23.41 -8.62
CA GLN A 40 9.48 23.70 -10.03
C GLN A 40 10.63 24.55 -10.60
N ALA A 41 11.16 24.17 -11.76
CA ALA A 41 12.14 24.96 -12.51
C ALA A 41 11.50 26.19 -13.17
#